data_AF-A0A3S4VEY5-F1
#
_entry.id   AF-A0A3S4VEY5-F1
#
_cell.length_a   1.000
_cell.length_b   1.000
_cell.length_c   1.000
_cell.angle_alpha   90.00
_cell.angle_beta   90.00
_cell.angle_gamma   90.00
#
_symmetry.space_group_name_H-M   'P 1'
#
loop_
_entity.id
_entity.type
_entity.pdbx_description
1 polymer ?
#
loop_
_entity_poly.entity_id
_entity_poly.type
_entity_poly.pdbx_seq_one_letter_code
_entity_poly.pdbx_strand_id
1 'polypeptide(L)'
;MMSTQIFIEILREQNTSATWMDVRNIVATNNHFGKAVPDDEKTQNNSDNILKPLIDRGELIITQGFIGREPSGKTTTLGRGGSDYSAALLAEVLNAKDVLIWTDVAGIYTTDPRIVSVAQRIDTMSFAEAAEMATFGAKVLHPATLLPAVRSNIPVYVGSSKAPQDGGTWVTRDPQPRPTFRAIALRRDQTLLTLSSLNMLHAQGFLANVFGILAKYKISVDTITTSEISIALTLDKTGSTSSGTKLLSDELLEELRQYCTVKVDTGLSLVALIGNDLHIATGVAKRIFDTLEPYSIRMISYGASTNNICMLVQSEHADEVLRSLHKSLFE
;
A
#
# COMPACT_ATOMS: atom_id res chain seq x y z
N MET A 1 18.50 13.28 -8.13
CA MET A 1 19.83 13.86 -8.42
C MET A 1 19.97 15.25 -7.82
N MET A 2 19.20 16.25 -8.27
CA MET A 2 19.33 17.63 -7.77
C MET A 2 19.13 17.77 -6.26
N SER A 3 18.08 17.16 -5.71
CA SER A 3 17.74 17.28 -4.28
C SER A 3 18.87 16.84 -3.35
N THR A 4 19.54 15.73 -3.66
CA THR A 4 20.62 15.19 -2.81
C THR A 4 21.91 16.01 -2.91
N GLN A 5 22.18 16.62 -4.06
CA GLN A 5 23.31 17.54 -4.20
C GLN A 5 23.07 18.84 -3.42
N ILE A 6 21.87 19.41 -3.52
CA ILE A 6 21.48 20.59 -2.73
C ILE A 6 21.56 20.26 -1.23
N PHE A 7 21.07 19.09 -0.81
CA PHE A 7 21.11 18.68 0.59
C PHE A 7 22.54 18.53 1.13
N ILE A 8 23.48 18.05 0.30
CA ILE A 8 24.90 18.00 0.66
C ILE A 8 25.46 19.41 0.91
N GLU A 9 25.12 20.40 0.08
CA GLU A 9 25.56 21.78 0.33
C GLU A 9 24.96 22.35 1.62
N ILE A 10 23.68 22.06 1.92
CA ILE A 10 23.05 22.44 3.19
C ILE A 10 23.81 21.83 4.38
N LEU A 11 24.19 20.54 4.31
CA LEU A 11 24.96 19.91 5.38
C LEU A 11 26.34 20.55 5.55
N ARG A 12 27.00 20.92 4.45
CA ARG A 12 28.29 21.63 4.49
C ARG A 12 28.17 23.02 5.12
N GLU A 13 27.12 23.77 4.80
CA GLU A 13 26.83 25.07 5.45
C GLU A 13 26.62 24.91 6.97
N GLN A 14 26.10 23.77 7.42
CA GLN A 14 25.93 23.41 8.83
C GLN A 14 27.17 22.73 9.44
N ASN A 15 28.34 22.80 8.78
CA ASN A 15 29.60 22.16 9.22
C ASN A 15 29.49 20.64 9.45
N THR A 16 28.59 19.96 8.75
CA THR A 16 28.44 18.51 8.80
C THR A 16 29.10 17.87 7.58
N SER A 17 30.10 17.01 7.83
CA SER A 17 30.77 16.25 6.76
C SER A 17 29.86 15.16 6.22
N ALA A 18 29.62 15.16 4.91
CA ALA A 18 28.81 14.16 4.24
C ALA A 18 29.30 13.90 2.80
N THR A 19 29.24 12.63 2.39
CA THR A 19 29.66 12.17 1.07
C THR A 19 28.44 11.94 0.19
N TRP A 20 28.41 12.61 -0.97
CA TRP A 20 27.37 12.38 -1.98
C TRP A 20 27.68 11.09 -2.74
N MET A 21 26.70 10.19 -2.82
CA MET A 21 26.79 8.95 -3.59
C MET A 21 25.69 8.88 -4.64
N ASP A 22 26.02 8.40 -5.83
CA ASP A 22 25.02 8.08 -6.85
C ASP A 22 24.49 6.67 -6.61
N VAL A 23 23.22 6.53 -6.25
CA VAL A 23 22.60 5.24 -5.92
C VAL A 23 22.65 4.27 -7.11
N ARG A 24 22.75 4.76 -8.34
CA ARG A 24 22.84 3.95 -9.57
C ARG A 24 24.15 3.17 -9.69
N ASN A 25 25.12 3.44 -8.82
CA ASN A 25 26.33 2.63 -8.72
C ASN A 25 26.17 1.48 -7.71
N ILE A 26 25.09 1.52 -6.90
CA ILE A 26 24.76 0.52 -5.90
C ILE A 26 23.59 -0.36 -6.39
N VAL A 27 22.44 0.26 -6.66
CA VAL A 27 21.19 -0.42 -7.02
C VAL A 27 21.21 -0.84 -8.49
N ALA A 28 21.45 -2.14 -8.69
CA ALA A 28 21.35 -2.80 -9.99
C ALA A 28 19.90 -3.23 -10.23
N THR A 29 19.40 -3.10 -11.45
CA THR A 29 18.03 -3.50 -11.81
C THR A 29 17.98 -4.22 -13.15
N ASN A 30 16.84 -4.82 -13.48
CA ASN A 30 16.55 -5.23 -14.86
C ASN A 30 16.21 -4.02 -15.78
N ASN A 31 15.91 -4.29 -17.05
CA ASN A 31 15.58 -3.28 -18.07
C ASN A 31 14.06 -2.98 -18.17
N HIS A 32 13.27 -3.27 -17.13
CA HIS A 32 11.84 -2.96 -17.12
C HIS A 32 11.59 -1.50 -16.70
N PHE A 33 11.77 -0.57 -17.64
CA PHE A 33 11.66 0.86 -17.36
C PHE A 33 10.28 1.26 -16.77
N GLY A 34 10.29 2.10 -15.74
CA GLY A 34 9.09 2.55 -15.03
C GLY A 34 8.74 1.73 -13.79
N LYS A 35 9.13 0.44 -13.74
CA LYS A 35 8.90 -0.47 -12.61
C LYS A 35 10.01 -1.53 -12.53
N ALA A 36 11.25 -1.07 -12.60
CA ALA A 36 12.39 -1.96 -12.68
C ALA A 36 12.51 -2.80 -11.40
N VAL A 37 12.87 -4.07 -11.57
CA VAL A 37 13.05 -5.00 -10.45
C VAL A 37 14.53 -4.98 -10.05
N PRO A 38 14.87 -4.72 -8.77
CA PRO A 38 16.24 -4.82 -8.28
C PRO A 38 16.83 -6.22 -8.45
N ASP A 39 18.12 -6.26 -8.77
CA ASP A 39 18.96 -7.46 -8.71
C ASP A 39 19.64 -7.47 -7.34
N ASP A 40 19.10 -8.26 -6.41
CA ASP A 40 19.52 -8.28 -5.01
C ASP A 40 20.99 -8.67 -4.86
N GLU A 41 21.46 -9.68 -5.61
CA GLU A 41 22.83 -10.17 -5.54
C GLU A 41 23.83 -9.13 -6.06
N LYS A 42 23.55 -8.51 -7.22
CA LYS A 42 24.42 -7.44 -7.72
C LYS A 42 24.38 -6.21 -6.81
N THR A 43 23.23 -5.87 -6.27
CA THR A 43 23.09 -4.72 -5.36
C THR A 43 23.87 -4.96 -4.06
N GLN A 44 23.83 -6.18 -3.51
CA GLN A 44 24.65 -6.60 -2.38
C GLN A 44 26.15 -6.46 -2.70
N ASN A 45 26.60 -7.04 -3.82
CA ASN A 45 28.00 -6.98 -4.24
C ASN A 45 28.48 -5.54 -4.45
N ASN A 46 27.67 -4.67 -5.05
CA ASN A 46 28.01 -3.26 -5.22
C ASN A 46 28.08 -2.54 -3.87
N SER A 47 27.13 -2.81 -2.97
CA SER A 47 27.11 -2.25 -1.62
C SER A 47 28.37 -2.65 -0.83
N ASP A 48 28.77 -3.92 -0.90
CA ASP A 48 29.95 -4.45 -0.20
C ASP A 48 31.26 -3.81 -0.68
N ASN A 49 31.37 -3.55 -1.98
CA ASN A 49 32.57 -2.97 -2.57
C ASN A 49 32.66 -1.45 -2.45
N ILE A 50 31.51 -0.75 -2.40
CA ILE A 50 31.46 0.71 -2.50
C ILE A 50 30.92 1.34 -1.22
N LEU A 51 29.74 0.92 -0.78
CA LEU A 51 28.99 1.61 0.28
C LEU A 51 29.45 1.22 1.69
N LYS A 52 29.61 -0.08 1.97
CA LYS A 52 30.08 -0.57 3.28
C LYS A 52 31.43 0.02 3.69
N PRO A 53 32.47 0.06 2.82
CA PRO A 53 33.76 0.64 3.20
C PRO A 53 33.70 2.13 3.55
N LEU A 54 32.76 2.89 2.97
CA LEU A 54 32.54 4.30 3.31
C LEU A 54 31.89 4.41 4.70
N ILE A 55 30.86 3.60 4.96
CA ILE A 55 30.14 3.58 6.24
C ILE A 55 31.04 3.10 7.38
N ASP A 56 31.88 2.09 7.15
CA ASP A 56 32.83 1.56 8.15
C ASP A 56 33.88 2.60 8.58
N ARG A 57 34.17 3.59 7.73
CA ARG A 57 34.99 4.76 8.07
C ARG A 57 34.23 5.85 8.85
N GLY A 58 32.95 5.65 9.11
CA GLY A 58 32.09 6.61 9.78
C GLY A 58 31.59 7.74 8.88
N GLU A 59 31.63 7.58 7.56
CA GLU A 59 31.14 8.62 6.64
C GLU A 59 29.60 8.67 6.62
N LEU A 60 29.04 9.88 6.72
CA LEU A 60 27.62 10.13 6.46
C LEU A 60 27.38 10.17 4.95
N ILE A 61 26.60 9.22 4.43
CA ILE A 61 26.32 9.11 3.00
C ILE A 61 24.94 9.69 2.65
N ILE A 62 24.90 10.60 1.68
CA ILE A 62 23.66 11.10 1.08
C ILE A 62 23.54 10.54 -0.32
N THR A 63 22.46 9.78 -0.56
CA THR A 63 22.19 9.13 -1.84
C THR A 63 20.73 9.31 -2.25
N GLN A 64 20.41 8.98 -3.50
CA GLN A 64 19.06 9.12 -4.05
C GLN A 64 18.23 7.86 -3.77
N GLY A 65 16.91 8.01 -3.72
CA GLY A 65 15.97 6.89 -3.84
C GLY A 65 15.38 6.80 -5.25
N PHE A 66 14.46 5.85 -5.46
CA PHE A 66 13.62 5.68 -6.66
C PHE A 66 14.32 5.26 -7.95
N ILE A 67 15.63 5.49 -8.09
CA ILE A 67 16.39 5.23 -9.32
C ILE A 67 17.36 4.05 -9.16
N GLY A 68 17.71 3.42 -10.27
CA GLY A 68 18.71 2.35 -10.36
C GLY A 68 19.42 2.33 -11.71
N ARG A 69 20.22 1.29 -11.96
CA ARG A 69 20.93 1.10 -13.23
C ARG A 69 20.73 -0.31 -13.77
N GLU A 70 20.37 -0.42 -15.04
CA GLU A 70 20.31 -1.70 -15.74
C GLU A 70 21.66 -2.08 -16.38
N PRO A 71 21.88 -3.35 -16.79
CA PRO A 71 23.19 -3.85 -17.22
C PRO A 71 23.86 -3.08 -18.38
N SER A 72 23.11 -2.47 -19.30
CA SER A 72 23.68 -1.63 -20.38
C SER A 72 24.04 -0.21 -19.93
N GLY A 73 23.86 0.10 -18.64
CA GLY A 73 24.25 1.34 -18.00
C GLY A 73 23.16 2.42 -17.96
N LYS A 74 21.96 2.15 -18.51
CA LYS A 74 20.86 3.13 -18.53
C LYS A 74 20.24 3.27 -17.14
N THR A 75 19.71 4.46 -16.89
CA THR A 75 18.98 4.74 -15.65
C THR A 75 17.58 4.12 -15.71
N THR A 76 17.19 3.49 -14.61
CA THR A 76 15.86 2.92 -14.41
C THR A 76 15.18 3.56 -13.21
N THR A 77 13.89 3.32 -13.07
CA THR A 77 13.09 3.74 -11.92
C THR A 77 12.33 2.55 -11.34
N LEU A 78 12.18 2.55 -10.02
CA LEU A 78 11.59 1.45 -9.25
C LEU A 78 10.04 1.50 -9.19
N GLY A 79 9.44 2.53 -9.78
CA GLY A 79 8.00 2.76 -9.75
C GLY A 79 7.53 3.47 -8.47
N ARG A 80 6.21 3.44 -8.24
CA ARG A 80 5.56 4.16 -7.14
C ARG A 80 6.10 3.70 -5.77
N GLY A 81 6.39 4.66 -4.89
CA GLY A 81 7.01 4.36 -3.59
C GLY A 81 8.48 3.97 -3.70
N GLY A 82 9.11 4.15 -4.87
CA GLY A 82 10.47 3.68 -5.10
C GLY A 82 11.53 4.27 -4.17
N SER A 83 11.31 5.45 -3.57
CA SER A 83 12.23 5.98 -2.55
C SER A 83 12.18 5.18 -1.24
N ASP A 84 10.98 4.82 -0.76
CA ASP A 84 10.82 3.95 0.40
C ASP A 84 11.40 2.56 0.12
N TYR A 85 11.21 2.08 -1.13
CA TYR A 85 11.78 0.81 -1.56
C TYR A 85 13.31 0.84 -1.59
N SER A 86 13.91 1.94 -2.08
CA SER A 86 15.36 2.13 -2.00
C SER A 86 15.86 2.14 -0.56
N ALA A 87 15.15 2.78 0.36
CA ALA A 87 15.54 2.80 1.78
C ALA A 87 15.53 1.38 2.38
N ALA A 88 14.46 0.61 2.14
CA ALA A 88 14.37 -0.77 2.59
C ALA A 88 15.44 -1.68 1.95
N LEU A 89 15.67 -1.53 0.65
CA LEU A 89 16.67 -2.32 -0.09
C LEU A 89 18.09 -2.02 0.40
N LEU A 90 18.44 -0.74 0.58
CA LEU A 90 19.75 -0.35 1.10
C LEU A 90 19.94 -0.83 2.55
N ALA A 91 18.90 -0.73 3.38
CA ALA A 91 18.94 -1.24 4.74
C ALA A 91 19.19 -2.74 4.79
N GLU A 92 18.55 -3.51 3.93
CA GLU A 92 18.80 -4.94 3.79
C GLU A 92 20.26 -5.25 3.43
N VAL A 93 20.79 -4.67 2.34
CA VAL A 93 22.16 -4.99 1.91
C VAL A 93 23.24 -4.48 2.88
N LEU A 94 22.90 -3.52 3.73
CA LEU A 94 23.75 -3.00 4.78
C LEU A 94 23.57 -3.72 6.13
N ASN A 95 22.62 -4.64 6.24
CA ASN A 95 22.20 -5.23 7.52
C ASN A 95 21.89 -4.15 8.58
N ALA A 96 21.17 -3.10 8.17
CA ALA A 96 20.81 -1.99 9.04
C ALA A 96 19.91 -2.46 10.19
N LYS A 97 20.00 -1.75 11.32
CA LYS A 97 19.20 -2.04 12.51
C LYS A 97 17.73 -1.67 12.32
N ASP A 98 17.46 -0.63 11.56
CA ASP A 98 16.14 -0.07 11.30
C ASP A 98 16.13 0.77 10.01
N VAL A 99 14.92 1.11 9.56
CA VAL A 99 14.67 2.07 8.48
C VAL A 99 13.78 3.18 9.02
N LEU A 100 14.16 4.44 8.83
CA LEU A 100 13.37 5.58 9.26
C LEU A 100 12.74 6.29 8.06
N ILE A 101 11.42 6.17 7.91
CA ILE A 101 10.63 6.85 6.88
C ILE A 101 10.02 8.11 7.48
N TRP A 102 10.52 9.26 7.03
CA TRP A 102 10.04 10.58 7.45
C TRP A 102 9.08 11.16 6.40
N THR A 103 7.84 11.38 6.81
CA THR A 103 6.74 11.83 5.95
C THR A 103 6.10 13.10 6.53
N ASP A 104 4.88 13.45 6.10
CA ASP A 104 4.11 14.61 6.57
C ASP A 104 3.12 14.27 7.70
N VAL A 105 2.93 12.99 8.02
CA VAL A 105 2.08 12.49 9.11
C VAL A 105 2.90 11.92 10.26
N ALA A 106 2.48 12.18 11.51
CA ALA A 106 3.16 11.74 12.73
C ALA A 106 2.81 10.28 13.08
N GLY A 107 3.12 9.36 12.16
CA GLY A 107 2.82 7.94 12.25
C GLY A 107 1.48 7.56 11.61
N ILE A 108 1.04 6.34 11.93
CA ILE A 108 -0.19 5.71 11.45
C ILE A 108 -1.20 5.74 12.59
N TYR A 109 -2.45 6.09 12.28
CA TYR A 109 -3.52 6.28 13.26
C TYR A 109 -4.59 5.19 13.12
N THR A 110 -5.40 4.99 14.16
CA THR A 110 -6.55 4.08 14.16
C THR A 110 -7.54 4.40 13.04
N THR A 111 -7.61 5.65 12.59
CA THR A 111 -8.27 6.05 11.35
C THR A 111 -7.76 7.44 10.91
N ASP A 112 -8.34 8.04 9.86
CA ASP A 112 -7.95 9.38 9.42
C ASP A 112 -8.34 10.45 10.47
N PRO A 113 -7.37 11.14 11.12
CA PRO A 113 -7.64 12.11 12.16
C PRO A 113 -8.40 13.35 11.66
N ARG A 114 -8.46 13.57 10.33
CA ARG A 114 -9.28 14.63 9.71
C ARG A 114 -10.77 14.29 9.72
N ILE A 115 -11.13 13.01 9.81
CA ILE A 115 -12.52 12.54 9.85
C ILE A 115 -12.96 12.27 11.29
N VAL A 116 -12.07 11.67 12.08
CA VAL A 116 -12.30 11.33 13.50
C VAL A 116 -11.22 11.99 14.36
N SER A 117 -11.57 13.08 15.02
CA SER A 117 -10.61 13.89 15.80
C SER A 117 -9.97 13.16 17.00
N VAL A 118 -10.65 12.13 17.52
CA VAL A 118 -10.16 11.28 18.62
C VAL A 118 -9.36 10.07 18.14
N ALA A 119 -9.00 10.01 16.85
CA ALA A 119 -8.16 8.95 16.29
C ALA A 119 -6.82 8.89 17.05
N GLN A 120 -6.44 7.68 17.45
CA GLN A 120 -5.25 7.45 18.26
C GLN A 120 -4.08 7.03 17.36
N ARG A 121 -2.87 7.47 17.68
CA ARG A 121 -1.67 6.97 17.00
C ARG A 121 -1.44 5.51 17.41
N ILE A 122 -1.08 4.69 16.44
CA ILE A 122 -0.66 3.32 16.64
C ILE A 122 0.85 3.32 16.85
N ASP A 123 1.32 2.95 18.05
CA ASP A 123 2.76 2.96 18.35
C ASP A 123 3.53 1.84 17.64
N THR A 124 2.93 0.65 17.57
CA THR A 124 3.52 -0.52 16.91
C THR A 124 2.48 -1.24 16.06
N MET A 125 2.89 -1.76 14.90
CA MET A 125 2.04 -2.58 14.04
C MET A 125 2.86 -3.60 13.26
N SER A 126 2.19 -4.62 12.75
CA SER A 126 2.83 -5.68 11.98
C SER A 126 2.94 -5.26 10.53
N PHE A 127 3.87 -5.87 9.79
CA PHE A 127 3.96 -5.68 8.35
C PHE A 127 2.65 -6.05 7.62
N ALA A 128 1.95 -7.09 8.07
CA ALA A 128 0.67 -7.49 7.49
C ALA A 128 -0.42 -6.43 7.72
N GLU A 129 -0.56 -5.92 8.95
CA GLU A 129 -1.50 -4.83 9.25
C GLU A 129 -1.15 -3.57 8.43
N ALA A 130 0.13 -3.24 8.30
CA ALA A 130 0.58 -2.05 7.55
C ALA A 130 0.30 -2.21 6.05
N ALA A 131 0.48 -3.41 5.51
CA ALA A 131 0.20 -3.71 4.11
C ALA A 131 -1.30 -3.57 3.78
N GLU A 132 -2.18 -4.08 4.65
CA GLU A 132 -3.63 -3.92 4.50
C GLU A 132 -4.03 -2.44 4.58
N MET A 133 -3.53 -1.70 5.59
CA MET A 133 -3.78 -0.26 5.74
C MET A 133 -3.36 0.53 4.49
N ALA A 134 -2.17 0.26 3.98
CA ALA A 134 -1.62 0.90 2.80
C ALA A 134 -2.46 0.66 1.54
N THR A 135 -2.97 -0.56 1.39
CA THR A 135 -3.80 -0.96 0.25
C THR A 135 -5.16 -0.26 0.27
N PHE A 136 -5.75 -0.08 1.46
CA PHE A 136 -7.15 0.34 1.59
C PHE A 136 -7.39 1.76 2.08
N GLY A 137 -6.36 2.61 2.16
CA GLY A 137 -6.56 4.06 2.30
C GLY A 137 -5.47 4.85 3.01
N ALA A 138 -4.58 4.20 3.76
CA ALA A 138 -3.46 4.88 4.40
C ALA A 138 -2.36 5.15 3.38
N LYS A 139 -2.30 6.36 2.83
CA LYS A 139 -1.30 6.77 1.81
C LYS A 139 0.15 6.83 2.31
N VAL A 140 0.45 6.26 3.48
CA VAL A 140 1.70 6.50 4.21
C VAL A 140 2.82 5.57 3.75
N LEU A 141 2.50 4.33 3.40
CA LEU A 141 3.46 3.33 2.92
C LEU A 141 2.83 2.56 1.77
N HIS A 142 3.65 1.99 0.87
CA HIS A 142 3.16 1.06 -0.14
C HIS A 142 3.66 -0.35 0.21
N PRO A 143 2.82 -1.40 0.23
CA PRO A 143 3.23 -2.69 0.81
C PRO A 143 4.49 -3.28 0.17
N ALA A 144 4.58 -3.15 -1.16
CA ALA A 144 5.72 -3.64 -1.93
C ALA A 144 7.06 -2.97 -1.58
N THR A 145 7.05 -1.76 -1.01
CA THR A 145 8.28 -1.02 -0.69
C THR A 145 8.95 -1.54 0.56
N LEU A 146 8.20 -2.21 1.44
CA LEU A 146 8.72 -2.75 2.69
C LEU A 146 9.22 -4.19 2.55
N LEU A 147 9.04 -4.85 1.40
CA LEU A 147 9.40 -6.26 1.22
C LEU A 147 10.85 -6.60 1.64
N PRO A 148 11.88 -5.79 1.31
CA PRO A 148 13.25 -6.04 1.80
C PRO A 148 13.34 -6.02 3.33
N ALA A 149 12.71 -5.02 3.95
CA ALA A 149 12.69 -4.90 5.42
C ALA A 149 11.94 -6.08 6.06
N VAL A 150 10.84 -6.55 5.46
CA VAL A 150 10.07 -7.70 5.93
C VAL A 150 10.91 -8.98 5.92
N ARG A 151 11.52 -9.31 4.76
CA ARG A 151 12.26 -10.57 4.60
C ARG A 151 13.54 -10.60 5.44
N SER A 152 14.15 -9.44 5.69
CA SER A 152 15.35 -9.28 6.52
C SER A 152 15.06 -8.92 7.99
N ASN A 153 13.78 -8.90 8.39
CA ASN A 153 13.35 -8.59 9.75
C ASN A 153 13.84 -7.23 10.28
N ILE A 154 13.90 -6.21 9.43
CA ILE A 154 14.36 -4.87 9.77
C ILE A 154 13.13 -4.02 10.17
N PRO A 155 13.03 -3.53 11.42
CA PRO A 155 11.98 -2.61 11.85
C PRO A 155 11.94 -1.34 11.00
N VAL A 156 10.73 -0.85 10.71
CA VAL A 156 10.53 0.38 9.94
C VAL A 156 9.78 1.40 10.79
N TYR A 157 10.40 2.53 11.06
CA TYR A 157 9.77 3.66 11.72
C TYR A 157 9.10 4.58 10.70
N VAL A 158 7.92 5.07 11.04
CA VAL A 158 7.16 6.06 10.27
C VAL A 158 6.86 7.25 11.14
N GLY A 159 7.41 8.42 10.82
CA GLY A 159 7.24 9.64 11.60
C GLY A 159 7.10 10.90 10.75
N SER A 160 6.76 12.02 11.39
CA SER A 160 6.62 13.30 10.70
C SER A 160 7.92 14.08 10.68
N SER A 161 8.38 14.45 9.49
CA SER A 161 9.49 15.40 9.30
C SER A 161 9.19 16.80 9.84
N LYS A 162 7.90 17.17 9.96
CA LYS A 162 7.46 18.48 10.47
C LYS A 162 7.30 18.52 11.99
N ALA A 163 7.15 17.36 12.61
CA ALA A 163 6.92 17.24 14.05
C ALA A 163 7.61 15.98 14.59
N PRO A 164 8.96 15.90 14.54
CA PRO A 164 9.69 14.70 14.94
C PRO A 164 9.54 14.36 16.42
N GLN A 165 9.28 15.37 17.26
CA GLN A 165 9.05 15.20 18.70
C GLN A 165 7.71 14.50 19.01
N ASP A 166 6.76 14.50 18.08
CA ASP A 166 5.45 13.90 18.30
C ASP A 166 5.55 12.36 18.29
N GLY A 167 6.67 11.80 17.85
CA GLY A 167 6.92 10.37 17.70
C GLY A 167 6.35 9.80 16.40
N GLY A 168 6.11 8.48 16.39
CA GLY A 168 5.71 7.78 15.17
C GLY A 168 5.29 6.34 15.44
N THR A 169 5.19 5.57 14.36
CA THR A 169 4.76 4.17 14.37
C THR A 169 5.91 3.26 13.98
N TRP A 170 6.13 2.19 14.74
CA TRP A 170 7.05 1.13 14.40
C TRP A 170 6.33 -0.04 13.73
N VAL A 171 6.70 -0.31 12.48
CA VAL A 171 6.28 -1.50 11.73
C VAL A 171 7.31 -2.61 11.98
N THR A 172 6.87 -3.69 12.63
CA THR A 172 7.73 -4.81 13.07
C THR A 172 7.11 -6.16 12.70
N ARG A 173 7.82 -7.27 12.92
CA ARG A 173 7.28 -8.62 12.66
C ARG A 173 6.18 -9.00 13.66
N ASP A 174 6.46 -8.83 14.94
CA ASP A 174 5.63 -9.31 16.04
C ASP A 174 5.32 -8.17 17.03
N PRO A 175 4.47 -7.19 16.66
CA PRO A 175 4.12 -6.08 17.52
C PRO A 175 3.30 -6.55 18.73
N GLN A 176 3.44 -5.85 19.86
CA GLN A 176 2.58 -5.99 21.02
C GLN A 176 2.07 -4.63 21.50
N PRO A 177 0.80 -4.50 21.91
CA PRO A 177 -0.25 -5.53 21.86
C PRO A 177 -0.72 -5.80 20.41
N ARG A 178 -1.39 -6.95 20.22
CA ARG A 178 -1.94 -7.39 18.94
C ARG A 178 -3.48 -7.46 19.00
N PRO A 179 -4.18 -6.31 18.93
CA PRO A 179 -5.63 -6.23 19.16
C PRO A 179 -6.43 -6.83 18.00
N THR A 180 -7.67 -7.27 18.29
CA THR A 180 -8.59 -7.76 17.26
C THR A 180 -8.89 -6.70 16.21
N PHE A 181 -9.13 -5.46 16.62
CA PHE A 181 -9.27 -4.30 15.72
C PHE A 181 -8.07 -3.38 15.92
N ARG A 182 -7.36 -3.08 14.84
CA ARG A 182 -6.16 -2.23 14.87
C ARG A 182 -6.45 -0.85 14.28
N ALA A 183 -7.18 -0.79 13.17
CA ALA A 183 -7.48 0.46 12.49
C ALA A 183 -8.67 0.32 11.52
N ILE A 184 -9.16 1.46 11.03
CA ILE A 184 -10.17 1.58 9.98
C ILE A 184 -9.64 2.51 8.89
N ALA A 185 -9.57 2.01 7.67
CA ALA A 185 -9.21 2.79 6.50
C ALA A 185 -10.44 3.13 5.65
N LEU A 186 -10.43 4.33 5.06
CA LEU A 186 -11.45 4.79 4.14
C LEU A 186 -10.82 5.08 2.78
N ARG A 187 -11.36 4.46 1.73
CA ARG A 187 -11.00 4.73 0.34
C ARG A 187 -12.21 5.22 -0.42
N ARG A 188 -12.14 6.48 -0.87
CA ARG A 188 -13.22 7.15 -1.58
C ARG A 188 -13.21 6.82 -3.07
N ASP A 189 -14.27 7.24 -3.75
CA ASP A 189 -14.42 7.23 -5.20
C ASP A 189 -14.22 5.86 -5.85
N GLN A 190 -14.79 4.84 -5.22
CA GLN A 190 -14.77 3.47 -5.72
C GLN A 190 -15.79 3.28 -6.84
N THR A 191 -15.41 2.46 -7.81
CA THR A 191 -16.30 2.00 -8.89
C THR A 191 -16.54 0.51 -8.69
N LEU A 192 -17.80 0.11 -8.61
CA LEU A 192 -18.22 -1.28 -8.52
C LEU A 192 -18.68 -1.76 -9.90
N LEU A 193 -17.99 -2.75 -10.44
CA LEU A 193 -18.34 -3.43 -11.68
C LEU A 193 -19.00 -4.77 -11.34
N THR A 194 -20.29 -4.91 -11.61
CA THR A 194 -21.03 -6.17 -11.47
C THR A 194 -21.18 -6.83 -12.83
N LEU A 195 -20.72 -8.07 -12.95
CA LEU A 195 -20.78 -8.88 -14.16
C LEU A 195 -21.64 -10.11 -13.87
N SER A 196 -22.74 -10.25 -14.61
CA SER A 196 -23.73 -11.30 -14.40
C SER A 196 -23.91 -12.15 -15.64
N SER A 197 -23.86 -13.47 -15.50
CA SER A 197 -24.09 -14.42 -16.59
C SER A 197 -24.64 -15.73 -16.06
N LEU A 198 -25.78 -16.19 -16.59
CA LEU A 198 -26.29 -17.53 -16.28
C LEU A 198 -25.31 -18.63 -16.73
N ASN A 199 -24.53 -18.34 -17.77
CA ASN A 199 -23.48 -19.23 -18.26
C ASN A 199 -22.28 -19.29 -17.31
N MET A 200 -22.25 -18.57 -16.20
CA MET A 200 -21.23 -18.75 -15.15
C MET A 200 -21.49 -20.03 -14.34
N LEU A 201 -22.75 -20.46 -14.24
CA LEU A 201 -23.14 -21.64 -13.47
C LEU A 201 -22.54 -22.90 -14.12
N HIS A 202 -21.68 -23.61 -13.40
CA HIS A 202 -20.94 -24.81 -13.86
C HIS A 202 -19.98 -24.62 -15.04
N ALA A 203 -19.77 -23.39 -15.52
CA ALA A 203 -18.83 -23.15 -16.59
C ALA A 203 -17.40 -22.98 -16.07
N GLN A 204 -16.46 -23.63 -16.76
CA GLN A 204 -15.04 -23.39 -16.58
C GLN A 204 -14.62 -22.19 -17.45
N GLY A 205 -13.82 -21.29 -16.89
CA GLY A 205 -13.17 -20.23 -17.66
C GLY A 205 -13.88 -18.87 -17.72
N PHE A 206 -15.11 -18.72 -17.19
CA PHE A 206 -15.78 -17.40 -17.15
C PHE A 206 -14.92 -16.36 -16.43
N LEU A 207 -14.46 -16.67 -15.21
CA LEU A 207 -13.56 -15.78 -14.44
C LEU A 207 -12.23 -15.56 -15.17
N ALA A 208 -11.65 -16.60 -15.77
CA ALA A 208 -10.39 -16.49 -16.50
C ALA A 208 -10.49 -15.52 -17.68
N ASN A 209 -11.59 -15.58 -18.43
CA ASN A 209 -11.87 -14.67 -19.54
C ASN A 209 -12.05 -13.23 -19.05
N VAL A 210 -12.85 -13.02 -17.99
CA VAL A 210 -13.06 -11.69 -17.40
C VAL A 210 -11.73 -11.08 -16.94
N PHE A 211 -10.94 -11.81 -16.16
CA PHE A 211 -9.65 -11.29 -15.68
C PHE A 211 -8.62 -11.13 -16.81
N GLY A 212 -8.69 -11.97 -17.86
CA GLY A 212 -7.89 -11.81 -19.07
C GLY A 212 -8.20 -10.50 -19.81
N ILE A 213 -9.50 -10.17 -19.95
CA ILE A 213 -9.95 -8.89 -20.53
C ILE A 213 -9.47 -7.73 -19.65
N LEU A 214 -9.71 -7.77 -18.33
CA LEU A 214 -9.26 -6.70 -17.44
C LEU A 214 -7.73 -6.49 -17.50
N ALA A 215 -6.95 -7.57 -17.55
CA ALA A 215 -5.50 -7.51 -17.69
C ALA A 215 -5.05 -6.91 -19.04
N LYS A 216 -5.73 -7.27 -20.15
CA LYS A 216 -5.50 -6.69 -21.48
C LYS A 216 -5.66 -5.16 -21.46
N TYR A 217 -6.67 -4.65 -20.75
CA TYR A 217 -6.90 -3.21 -20.58
C TYR A 217 -6.13 -2.59 -19.40
N LYS A 218 -5.23 -3.34 -18.75
CA LYS A 218 -4.39 -2.88 -17.63
C LYS A 218 -5.21 -2.36 -16.44
N ILE A 219 -6.34 -3.02 -16.17
CA ILE A 219 -7.21 -2.71 -15.04
C ILE A 219 -6.81 -3.57 -13.85
N SER A 220 -6.49 -2.91 -12.75
CA SER A 220 -6.23 -3.58 -11.47
C SER A 220 -7.54 -3.65 -10.66
N VAL A 221 -7.80 -4.82 -10.10
CA VAL A 221 -8.98 -5.11 -9.27
C VAL A 221 -8.55 -5.11 -7.81
N ASP A 222 -9.34 -4.45 -6.95
CA ASP A 222 -9.09 -4.34 -5.52
C ASP A 222 -9.80 -5.45 -4.73
N THR A 223 -11.13 -5.46 -4.73
CA THR A 223 -11.94 -6.43 -3.97
C THR A 223 -12.91 -7.16 -4.88
N ILE A 224 -13.21 -8.42 -4.51
CA ILE A 224 -14.06 -9.33 -5.27
C ILE A 224 -15.09 -9.92 -4.31
N THR A 225 -16.34 -9.99 -4.76
CA THR A 225 -17.37 -10.84 -4.16
C THR A 225 -18.09 -11.60 -5.27
N THR A 226 -18.58 -12.80 -4.96
CA THR A 226 -19.23 -13.68 -5.92
C THR A 226 -20.57 -14.15 -5.38
N SER A 227 -21.54 -14.25 -6.27
CA SER A 227 -22.75 -15.05 -6.13
C SER A 227 -22.69 -16.22 -7.13
N GLU A 228 -23.72 -17.03 -7.19
CA GLU A 228 -23.81 -18.19 -8.07
C GLU A 228 -23.67 -17.84 -9.55
N ILE A 229 -24.19 -16.66 -9.96
CA ILE A 229 -24.25 -16.24 -11.38
C ILE A 229 -23.65 -14.86 -11.63
N SER A 230 -23.11 -14.21 -10.61
CA SER A 230 -22.55 -12.86 -10.74
C SER A 230 -21.28 -12.68 -9.93
N ILE A 231 -20.38 -11.85 -10.44
CA ILE A 231 -19.22 -11.33 -9.73
C ILE A 231 -19.33 -9.82 -9.61
N ALA A 232 -18.93 -9.28 -8.47
CA ALA A 232 -18.82 -7.85 -8.27
C ALA A 232 -17.39 -7.49 -7.87
N LEU A 233 -16.82 -6.52 -8.58
CA LEU A 233 -15.40 -6.15 -8.54
C LEU A 233 -15.29 -4.67 -8.22
N THR A 234 -14.46 -4.29 -7.26
CA THR A 234 -14.05 -2.88 -7.10
C THR A 234 -12.75 -2.63 -7.86
N LEU A 235 -12.67 -1.47 -8.53
CA LEU A 235 -11.56 -1.16 -9.42
C LEU A 235 -10.58 -0.15 -8.83
N ASP A 236 -9.29 -0.44 -8.98
CA ASP A 236 -8.21 0.39 -8.48
C ASP A 236 -7.95 1.58 -9.41
N LYS A 237 -8.39 2.78 -8.99
CA LYS A 237 -8.04 4.01 -9.71
C LYS A 237 -6.54 4.31 -9.68
N THR A 238 -5.85 4.00 -8.58
CA THR A 238 -4.43 4.35 -8.39
C THR A 238 -3.46 3.52 -9.24
N GLY A 239 -3.78 2.27 -9.54
CA GLY A 239 -2.99 1.40 -10.41
C GLY A 239 -3.23 1.59 -11.91
N SER A 240 -4.38 2.16 -12.31
CA SER A 240 -4.83 2.19 -13.71
C SER A 240 -4.80 3.58 -14.38
N THR A 241 -4.58 4.68 -13.66
CA THR A 241 -4.64 6.05 -14.20
C THR A 241 -3.32 6.64 -14.70
N SER A 242 -2.23 5.89 -14.80
CA SER A 242 -0.97 6.43 -15.37
C SER A 242 -1.08 6.85 -16.85
N SER A 243 -2.22 6.57 -17.50
CA SER A 243 -2.42 6.72 -18.95
C SER A 243 -3.41 7.83 -19.35
N GLY A 244 -4.03 8.55 -18.40
CA GLY A 244 -5.00 9.62 -18.70
C GLY A 244 -6.34 9.15 -19.32
N THR A 245 -6.52 7.85 -19.53
CA THR A 245 -7.74 7.22 -20.03
C THR A 245 -8.76 7.00 -18.91
N LYS A 246 -10.05 7.09 -19.23
CA LYS A 246 -11.14 6.67 -18.32
C LYS A 246 -10.89 5.22 -17.88
N LEU A 247 -11.02 4.95 -16.57
CA LEU A 247 -10.82 3.62 -15.96
C LEU A 247 -11.63 2.52 -16.66
N LEU A 248 -12.84 2.88 -17.07
CA LEU A 248 -13.73 2.05 -17.88
C LEU A 248 -13.86 2.74 -19.24
N SER A 249 -13.15 2.22 -20.24
CA SER A 249 -13.32 2.67 -21.63
C SER A 249 -14.54 1.98 -22.25
N ASP A 250 -15.13 2.58 -23.27
CA ASP A 250 -16.29 2.01 -23.94
C ASP A 250 -15.92 0.68 -24.62
N GLU A 251 -14.69 0.55 -25.13
CA GLU A 251 -14.18 -0.68 -25.75
C GLU A 251 -14.11 -1.85 -24.75
N LEU A 252 -13.65 -1.60 -23.53
CA LEU A 252 -13.64 -2.60 -22.47
C LEU A 252 -15.07 -3.08 -22.16
N LEU A 253 -15.99 -2.13 -21.99
CA LEU A 253 -17.38 -2.45 -21.63
C LEU A 253 -18.05 -3.25 -22.74
N GLU A 254 -17.82 -2.90 -24.00
CA GLU A 254 -18.30 -3.68 -25.15
C GLU A 254 -17.70 -5.09 -25.20
N GLU A 255 -16.40 -5.25 -24.94
CA GLU A 255 -15.77 -6.57 -24.90
C GLU A 255 -16.31 -7.45 -23.76
N LEU A 256 -16.55 -6.88 -22.57
CA LEU A 256 -17.18 -7.60 -21.45
C LEU A 256 -18.65 -7.96 -21.74
N ARG A 257 -19.39 -7.08 -22.42
CA ARG A 257 -20.80 -7.29 -22.80
C ARG A 257 -21.02 -8.47 -23.73
N GLN A 258 -19.99 -8.90 -24.47
CA GLN A 258 -20.05 -10.10 -25.30
C GLN A 258 -20.20 -11.40 -24.48
N TYR A 259 -19.79 -11.38 -23.22
CA TYR A 259 -19.77 -12.56 -22.34
C TYR A 259 -20.76 -12.50 -21.18
N CYS A 260 -21.16 -11.29 -20.75
CA CYS A 260 -22.00 -11.08 -19.57
C CYS A 260 -22.77 -9.76 -19.60
N THR A 261 -23.79 -9.65 -18.75
CA THR A 261 -24.43 -8.36 -18.45
C THR A 261 -23.51 -7.55 -17.55
N VAL A 262 -23.26 -6.30 -17.92
CA VAL A 262 -22.35 -5.39 -17.20
C VAL A 262 -23.15 -4.27 -16.54
N LYS A 263 -23.01 -4.14 -15.22
CA LYS A 263 -23.55 -3.01 -14.44
C LYS A 263 -22.41 -2.27 -13.75
N VAL A 264 -22.43 -0.94 -13.83
CA VAL A 264 -21.44 -0.07 -13.21
C VAL A 264 -22.14 0.81 -12.18
N ASP A 265 -21.76 0.68 -10.92
CA ASP A 265 -22.20 1.55 -9.83
C ASP A 265 -21.01 2.45 -9.42
N THR A 266 -21.23 3.77 -9.35
CA THR A 266 -20.24 4.77 -8.88
C THR A 266 -20.79 5.50 -7.64
N GLY A 267 -20.01 6.43 -7.07
CA GLY A 267 -20.43 7.14 -5.85
C GLY A 267 -20.31 6.28 -4.59
N LEU A 268 -19.44 5.28 -4.62
CA LEU A 268 -19.22 4.34 -3.52
C LEU A 268 -17.88 4.63 -2.83
N SER A 269 -17.81 4.27 -1.55
CA SER A 269 -16.60 4.33 -0.75
C SER A 269 -16.37 2.99 -0.05
N LEU A 270 -15.11 2.55 -0.03
CA LEU A 270 -14.66 1.34 0.63
C LEU A 270 -14.21 1.67 2.05
N VAL A 271 -14.79 1.00 3.03
CA VAL A 271 -14.38 1.01 4.42
C VAL A 271 -13.72 -0.33 4.72
N ALA A 272 -12.45 -0.30 5.13
CA ALA A 272 -11.70 -1.50 5.50
C ALA A 272 -11.40 -1.49 6.99
N LEU A 273 -11.77 -2.57 7.68
CA LEU A 273 -11.39 -2.82 9.06
C LEU A 273 -10.12 -3.66 9.07
N ILE A 274 -9.05 -3.12 9.62
CA ILE A 274 -7.77 -3.80 9.76
C ILE A 274 -7.64 -4.28 11.20
N GLY A 275 -7.18 -5.51 11.37
CA GLY A 275 -7.17 -6.17 12.66
C GLY A 275 -6.34 -7.45 12.67
N ASN A 276 -6.59 -8.30 13.67
CA ASN A 276 -5.94 -9.60 13.81
C ASN A 276 -6.99 -10.65 14.13
N ASP A 277 -6.83 -11.83 13.52
CA ASP A 277 -7.67 -13.01 13.74
C ASP A 277 -9.16 -12.72 13.59
N LEU A 278 -9.52 -11.80 12.69
CA LEU A 278 -10.90 -11.31 12.50
C LEU A 278 -11.87 -12.46 12.20
N HIS A 279 -11.40 -13.42 11.39
CA HIS A 279 -12.14 -14.64 11.01
C HIS A 279 -12.27 -15.71 12.09
N ILE A 280 -11.48 -15.64 13.15
CA ILE A 280 -11.49 -16.62 14.26
C ILE A 280 -12.23 -16.06 15.47
N ALA A 281 -12.09 -14.75 15.71
CA ALA A 281 -12.67 -14.09 16.86
C ALA A 281 -14.21 -14.11 16.81
N THR A 282 -14.82 -14.63 17.88
CA THR A 282 -16.28 -14.69 18.00
C THR A 282 -16.86 -13.29 18.25
N GLY A 283 -18.05 -13.02 17.70
CA GLY A 283 -18.75 -11.74 17.93
C GLY A 283 -18.27 -10.56 17.09
N VAL A 284 -17.18 -10.68 16.32
CA VAL A 284 -16.68 -9.63 15.41
C VAL A 284 -17.76 -9.18 14.43
N ALA A 285 -18.34 -10.14 13.70
CA ALA A 285 -19.38 -9.84 12.71
C ALA A 285 -20.59 -9.15 13.35
N LYS A 286 -21.07 -9.66 14.49
CA LYS A 286 -22.18 -9.05 15.23
C LYS A 286 -21.89 -7.60 15.58
N ARG A 287 -20.74 -7.31 16.20
CA ARG A 287 -20.37 -5.95 16.62
C ARG A 287 -20.29 -4.98 15.43
N ILE A 288 -19.77 -5.44 14.30
CA ILE A 288 -19.70 -4.66 13.07
C ILE A 288 -21.12 -4.38 12.55
N PHE A 289 -21.95 -5.41 12.35
CA PHE A 289 -23.28 -5.23 11.75
C PHE A 289 -24.27 -4.51 12.68
N ASP A 290 -24.19 -4.70 14.00
CA ASP A 290 -24.99 -3.94 14.97
C ASP A 290 -24.67 -2.43 14.85
N THR A 291 -23.40 -2.07 14.64
CA THR A 291 -22.99 -0.67 14.44
C THR A 291 -23.46 -0.11 13.10
N LEU A 292 -23.66 -0.98 12.11
CA LEU A 292 -24.00 -0.61 10.74
C LEU A 292 -25.51 -0.73 10.43
N GLU A 293 -26.34 -1.11 11.41
CA GLU A 293 -27.79 -1.21 11.27
C GLU A 293 -28.46 -0.02 10.54
N PRO A 294 -28.06 1.24 10.79
CA PRO A 294 -28.70 2.39 10.12
C PRO A 294 -28.29 2.57 8.65
N TYR A 295 -27.29 1.84 8.15
CA TYR A 295 -26.66 2.08 6.86
C TYR A 295 -26.83 0.91 5.90
N SER A 296 -27.01 1.23 4.61
CA SER A 296 -27.05 0.20 3.56
C SER A 296 -25.63 -0.21 3.15
N ILE A 297 -25.26 -1.46 3.44
CA ILE A 297 -23.98 -2.04 3.02
C ILE A 297 -24.14 -2.70 1.66
N ARG A 298 -23.48 -2.16 0.63
CA ARG A 298 -23.65 -2.58 -0.77
C ARG A 298 -22.90 -3.87 -1.11
N MET A 299 -21.75 -4.08 -0.47
CA MET A 299 -20.86 -5.22 -0.69
C MET A 299 -20.04 -5.46 0.58
N ILE A 300 -19.77 -6.73 0.88
CA ILE A 300 -18.85 -7.17 1.93
C ILE A 300 -17.87 -8.15 1.27
N SER A 301 -16.59 -8.01 1.59
CA SER A 301 -15.53 -8.95 1.23
C SER A 301 -14.77 -9.33 2.49
N TYR A 302 -14.84 -10.61 2.85
CA TYR A 302 -14.35 -11.15 4.10
C TYR A 302 -13.95 -12.62 3.93
N GLY A 303 -12.88 -13.04 4.61
CA GLY A 303 -12.42 -14.43 4.67
C GLY A 303 -11.15 -14.73 3.86
N ALA A 304 -10.71 -13.82 2.98
CA ALA A 304 -9.47 -13.98 2.23
C ALA A 304 -8.22 -13.64 3.07
N SER A 305 -8.33 -12.65 3.95
CA SER A 305 -7.27 -12.21 4.87
C SER A 305 -7.77 -12.37 6.30
N THR A 306 -6.86 -12.76 7.19
CA THR A 306 -7.14 -12.84 8.63
C THR A 306 -7.10 -11.45 9.30
N ASN A 307 -6.56 -10.47 8.57
CA ASN A 307 -6.28 -9.12 9.03
C ASN A 307 -7.25 -8.06 8.48
N ASN A 308 -8.19 -8.42 7.59
CA ASN A 308 -9.01 -7.42 6.90
C ASN A 308 -10.48 -7.85 6.67
N ILE A 309 -11.39 -6.90 6.86
CA ILE A 309 -12.79 -6.94 6.42
C ILE A 309 -13.07 -5.67 5.60
N CYS A 310 -13.49 -5.84 4.35
CA CYS A 310 -13.81 -4.75 3.44
C CYS A 310 -15.32 -4.63 3.25
N MET A 311 -15.83 -3.40 3.30
CA MET A 311 -17.24 -3.08 3.10
C MET A 311 -17.40 -1.90 2.16
N LEU A 312 -18.43 -1.92 1.33
CA LEU A 312 -18.72 -0.85 0.40
C LEU A 312 -20.01 -0.14 0.81
N VAL A 313 -19.94 1.19 0.92
CA VAL A 313 -21.05 2.05 1.34
C VAL A 313 -21.22 3.21 0.36
N GLN A 314 -22.38 3.86 0.40
CA GLN A 314 -22.58 5.11 -0.34
C GLN A 314 -21.63 6.19 0.17
N SER A 315 -20.99 6.94 -0.74
CA SER A 315 -19.98 7.92 -0.38
C SER A 315 -20.48 9.04 0.55
N GLU A 316 -21.79 9.33 0.50
CA GLU A 316 -22.45 10.31 1.37
C GLU A 316 -22.46 9.87 2.85
N HIS A 317 -22.54 8.57 3.12
CA HIS A 317 -22.54 8.02 4.49
C HIS A 317 -21.16 7.58 4.97
N ALA A 318 -20.13 7.67 4.12
CA ALA A 318 -18.82 7.09 4.40
C ALA A 318 -18.16 7.62 5.67
N ASP A 319 -18.22 8.93 5.93
CA ASP A 319 -17.64 9.52 7.14
C ASP A 319 -18.42 9.18 8.40
N GLU A 320 -19.75 9.08 8.28
CA GLU A 320 -20.61 8.70 9.41
C GLU A 320 -20.40 7.25 9.79
N VAL A 321 -20.32 6.36 8.80
CA VAL A 321 -19.97 4.94 8.98
C VAL A 321 -18.61 4.81 9.65
N LEU A 322 -17.60 5.56 9.17
CA LEU A 322 -16.26 5.53 9.75
C LEU A 322 -16.26 5.98 11.22
N ARG A 323 -16.97 7.07 11.55
CA ARG A 323 -17.11 7.57 12.93
C ARG A 323 -17.84 6.57 13.82
N SER A 324 -18.96 6.01 13.36
CA SER A 324 -19.74 5.04 14.13
C SER A 324 -18.95 3.77 14.42
N LEU A 325 -18.23 3.24 13.42
CA LEU A 325 -17.34 2.11 13.61
C LEU A 325 -16.17 2.45 14.53
N HIS A 326 -15.55 3.62 14.38
CA HIS A 326 -14.45 4.01 15.26
C HIS A 326 -14.91 4.07 16.73
N LYS A 327 -16.04 4.73 16.98
CA LYS A 327 -16.64 4.85 18.30
C LYS A 327 -16.99 3.49 18.91
N SER A 328 -17.55 2.58 18.12
CA SER A 328 -17.95 1.25 18.61
C SER A 328 -16.75 0.35 18.91
N LEU A 329 -15.64 0.51 18.20
CA LEU A 329 -14.52 -0.44 18.21
C LEU A 329 -13.30 0.04 19.00
N PHE A 330 -13.08 1.36 19.13
CA PHE A 330 -11.86 1.95 19.70
C PHE A 330 -12.12 2.92 20.86
N GLU A 331 -13.35 3.38 21.06
CA GLU A 331 -13.77 4.26 22.16
C GLU A 331 -14.58 3.50 23.22
#